data_AF-A0A4Q5U690-F1
#
_entry.id   AF-A0A4Q5U690-F1
#
_cell.length_a   1.000
_cell.length_b   1.000
_cell.length_c   1.000
_cell.angle_alpha   90.00
_cell.angle_beta   90.00
_cell.angle_gamma   90.00
#
_symmetry.space_group_name_H-M   'P 1'
#
loop_
_entity.id
_entity.type
_entity.pdbx_description
1 polymer ?
#
loop_
_entity_poly.entity_id
_entity_poly.type
_entity_poly.pdbx_seq_one_letter_code
_entity_poly.pdbx_strand_id
1 'polypeptide(L)' 'MKTSFSPEIITAVKNELAQLDLSTIEVDGVDMLPSQCYHFGLEPAHVLFNTNCPDTLKEKVESILSKYTQDDESSSQ' A
#
# COMPACT_ATOMS: atom_id res chain seq x y z
N MET A 1 3.42 -19.52 -0.81
CA MET A 1 4.21 -19.08 0.35
C MET A 1 3.44 -17.97 1.06
N LYS A 2 3.35 -17.97 2.39
CA LYS A 2 2.76 -16.87 3.15
C LYS A 2 3.84 -15.80 3.29
N THR A 3 3.81 -14.75 2.48
CA THR A 3 4.67 -13.58 2.64
C THR A 3 4.22 -12.85 3.90
N SER A 4 4.73 -13.31 5.05
CA SER A 4 4.56 -12.62 6.32
C SER A 4 5.50 -11.44 6.34
N PHE A 5 4.96 -10.23 6.38
CA PHE A 5 5.75 -9.03 6.58
C PHE A 5 6.25 -9.02 8.03
N SER A 6 7.54 -8.78 8.23
CA SER A 6 8.09 -8.53 9.56
C SER A 6 7.48 -7.26 10.18
N PRO A 7 7.36 -7.15 11.51
CA PRO A 7 6.76 -5.98 12.17
C PRO A 7 7.46 -4.66 11.83
N GLU A 8 8.76 -4.70 11.55
CA GLU A 8 9.54 -3.55 11.09
C GLU A 8 9.11 -3.09 9.69
N ILE A 9 8.93 -4.04 8.76
CA ILE A 9 8.46 -3.78 7.41
C ILE A 9 7.02 -3.25 7.45
N ILE A 10 6.16 -3.83 8.29
CA ILE A 10 4.78 -3.34 8.49
C ILE A 10 4.80 -1.87 8.92
N THR A 11 5.69 -1.51 9.83
CA THR A 11 5.83 -0.13 10.31
C THR A 11 6.33 0.79 9.21
N ALA A 12 7.32 0.36 8.42
CA ALA A 12 7.85 1.11 7.28
C ALA A 12 6.78 1.35 6.20
N VAL A 13 6.05 0.30 5.79
CA VAL A 13 4.93 0.38 4.85
C VAL A 13 3.86 1.34 5.35
N LYS A 14 3.43 1.21 6.61
CA LYS A 14 2.43 2.12 7.21
C LYS A 14 2.90 3.57 7.19
N ASN A 15 4.19 3.82 7.42
CA ASN A 15 4.74 5.17 7.37
C ASN A 15 4.74 5.74 5.94
N GLU A 16 5.18 4.97 4.93
CA GLU A 16 5.13 5.42 3.53
C GLU A 16 3.69 5.63 3.05
N LEU A 17 2.76 4.75 3.44
CA LEU A 17 1.34 4.93 3.16
C LEU A 17 0.77 6.19 3.82
N ALA A 18 1.18 6.50 5.06
CA ALA A 18 0.79 7.73 5.74
C ALA A 18 1.38 9.00 5.07
N GLN A 19 2.50 8.89 4.34
CA GLN A 19 3.02 10.00 3.54
C GLN A 19 2.10 10.32 2.34
N LEU A 20 1.37 9.33 1.80
CA LEU A 20 0.40 9.59 0.75
C LEU A 20 -0.74 10.49 1.24
N ASP A 21 -1.14 10.33 2.51
CA ASP A 21 -2.16 11.15 3.16
C ASP A 21 -1.78 12.62 3.35
N LEU A 22 -0.54 13.01 3.06
CA LEU A 22 -0.13 14.43 3.02
C LEU A 22 -0.74 15.19 1.83
N SER A 23 -1.31 14.49 0.85
CA SER A 23 -2.00 15.07 -0.29
C SER A 23 -3.37 14.45 -0.46
N THR A 24 -4.41 15.27 -0.55
CA THR A 24 -5.75 14.79 -0.89
C THR A 24 -5.78 14.30 -2.32
N ILE A 25 -6.65 13.32 -2.56
CA ILE A 25 -6.99 12.84 -3.89
C ILE A 25 -8.44 13.20 -4.18
N GLU A 26 -8.72 13.51 -5.44
CA GLU A 26 -10.09 13.70 -5.91
C GLU A 26 -10.64 12.35 -6.39
N VAL A 27 -11.77 11.93 -5.83
CA VAL A 27 -12.50 10.73 -6.23
C VAL A 27 -13.95 11.11 -6.46
N ASP A 28 -14.45 10.91 -7.68
CA ASP A 28 -15.83 11.30 -8.07
C ASP A 28 -16.16 12.79 -7.76
N GLY A 29 -15.16 13.68 -7.83
CA GLY A 29 -15.31 15.10 -7.52
C GLY A 29 -15.35 15.43 -6.02
N VAL A 30 -14.96 14.48 -5.17
CA VAL A 30 -14.82 14.67 -3.72
C VAL A 30 -13.36 14.54 -3.32
N ASP A 31 -12.83 15.56 -2.65
CA ASP A 31 -11.52 15.51 -2.00
C ASP A 31 -11.56 14.57 -0.79
N MET A 32 -10.73 13.53 -0.82
CA MET A 32 -10.58 12.60 0.27
C MET A 32 -9.12 12.22 0.49
N LEU A 33 -8.85 11.62 1.65
CA LEU A 33 -7.52 11.11 1.95
C LEU A 33 -7.31 9.76 1.23
N PRO A 34 -6.10 9.50 0.69
CA PRO A 34 -5.71 8.22 0.13
C PRO A 34 -6.04 7.01 1.01
N SER A 35 -5.77 7.10 2.31
CA SER A 35 -6.07 6.05 3.30
C SER A 35 -7.57 5.69 3.41
N GLN A 36 -8.47 6.57 2.97
CA GLN A 36 -9.90 6.29 2.93
C GLN A 36 -10.30 5.48 1.68
N CYS A 37 -9.40 5.39 0.69
CA CYS A 37 -9.64 4.70 -0.56
C CYS A 37 -9.20 3.22 -0.50
N TYR A 38 -8.17 2.89 0.27
CA TYR A 38 -7.67 1.53 0.39
C TYR A 38 -7.63 1.02 1.83
N HIS A 39 -7.59 -0.30 1.99
CA HIS A 39 -7.43 -0.96 3.26
C HIS A 39 -6.19 -1.86 3.22
N PHE A 40 -5.25 -1.64 4.14
CA PHE A 40 -4.06 -2.47 4.28
C PHE A 40 -4.24 -3.47 5.43
N GLY A 41 -4.40 -4.75 5.09
CA GLY A 41 -4.47 -5.88 6.02
C GLY A 41 -3.10 -6.51 6.24
N LEU A 42 -2.91 -7.21 7.37
CA LEU A 42 -1.61 -7.76 7.79
C LEU A 42 -1.56 -9.30 7.88
N GLU A 43 -2.69 -9.99 7.80
CA GLU A 43 -2.77 -11.45 7.98
C GLU A 43 -3.63 -12.12 6.89
N PRO A 44 -3.06 -12.47 5.71
CA PRO A 44 -1.73 -12.12 5.20
C PRO A 44 -1.63 -10.63 4.85
N ALA A 45 -0.43 -10.09 4.63
CA ALA A 45 -0.32 -8.70 4.21
C ALA A 45 -0.91 -8.50 2.82
N HIS A 46 -1.92 -7.64 2.70
CA HIS A 46 -2.61 -7.37 1.45
C HIS A 46 -3.20 -5.96 1.46
N VAL A 47 -3.41 -5.40 0.28
CA VAL A 47 -4.15 -4.15 0.09
C VAL A 47 -5.43 -4.42 -0.67
N LEU A 48 -6.53 -3.83 -0.19
CA LEU A 48 -7.82 -3.82 -0.87
C LEU A 48 -8.11 -2.39 -1.29
N PHE A 49 -8.38 -2.18 -2.57
CA PHE A 49 -8.78 -0.87 -3.08
C PHE A 49 -10.29 -0.82 -3.21
N ASN A 50 -10.88 0.33 -2.89
CA ASN A 50 -12.29 0.58 -3.19
C ASN A 50 -12.48 0.73 -4.71
N THR A 51 -13.70 0.47 -5.19
CA THR A 51 -14.01 0.41 -6.63
C THR A 51 -13.67 1.70 -7.37
N ASN A 52 -13.90 2.85 -6.73
CA ASN A 52 -13.68 4.17 -7.32
C ASN A 52 -12.25 4.71 -7.09
N CYS A 53 -11.33 3.91 -6.56
CA CYS A 53 -9.99 4.43 -6.33
C CYS A 53 -9.26 4.75 -7.62
N PRO A 54 -8.63 5.93 -7.70
CA PRO A 54 -7.90 6.33 -8.89
C PRO A 54 -6.70 5.40 -9.07
N ASP A 55 -6.46 5.00 -10.32
CA ASP A 55 -5.38 4.06 -10.64
C ASP A 55 -4.01 4.62 -10.26
N THR A 56 -3.84 5.94 -10.33
CA THR A 56 -2.63 6.63 -9.87
C THR A 56 -2.34 6.42 -8.38
N LEU A 57 -3.37 6.25 -7.53
CA LEU A 57 -3.17 5.89 -6.13
C LEU A 57 -2.84 4.41 -5.99
N LYS A 58 -3.51 3.54 -6.75
CA LYS A 58 -3.23 2.09 -6.75
C LYS A 58 -1.77 1.83 -7.10
N GLU A 59 -1.29 2.41 -8.20
CA GLU A 59 0.09 2.29 -8.65
C GLU A 59 1.10 2.75 -7.59
N LYS A 60 0.80 3.85 -6.87
CA LYS A 60 1.67 4.32 -5.78
C LYS A 60 1.71 3.34 -4.61
N VAL A 61 0.56 2.83 -4.19
CA VAL A 61 0.46 1.88 -3.08
C VAL A 61 1.11 0.54 -3.45
N GLU A 62 0.85 0.04 -4.66
CA GLU A 62 1.50 -1.16 -5.19
C GLU A 62 3.01 -0.98 -5.32
N SER A 63 3.48 0.19 -5.78
CA SER A 63 4.90 0.52 -5.82
C SER A 63 5.54 0.49 -4.43
N ILE A 64 4.88 1.05 -3.41
CA ILE A 64 5.34 0.99 -2.02
C ILE A 64 5.44 -0.46 -1.57
N LEU A 65 4.37 -1.24 -1.72
CA LEU A 65 4.35 -2.65 -1.31
C LEU A 65 5.40 -3.48 -2.04
N SER A 66 5.60 -3.23 -3.34
CA SER A 66 6.58 -3.91 -4.17
C SER A 66 8.02 -3.72 -3.66
N LYS A 67 8.35 -2.57 -3.06
CA LYS A 67 9.68 -2.36 -2.43
C LYS A 67 9.96 -3.37 -1.32
N TYR A 68 8.93 -3.85 -0.65
CA TYR A 68 9.05 -4.72 0.52
C TYR A 68 8.70 -6.18 0.24
N THR A 69 7.99 -6.48 -0.85
CA THR A 69 7.73 -7.86 -1.28
C THR A 69 8.85 -8.43 -2.15
N GLN A 70 9.59 -7.59 -2.87
CA GLN A 70 10.66 -8.04 -3.76
C GLN A 70 11.95 -8.47 -3.00
N ASP A 71 12.02 -8.22 -1.69
CA ASP A 71 13.15 -8.64 -0.84
C ASP A 71 13.15 -10.15 -0.52
N ASP A 72 12.09 -10.90 -0.89
CA ASP A 72 12.06 -12.37 -0.77
C ASP A 72 12.70 -13.10 -1.97
N GLU A 73 13.12 -12.37 -3.03
CA GLU A 73 13.77 -12.95 -4.21
C GLU A 73 15.11 -12.27 -4.56
N SER A 74 15.96 -12.11 -3.53
CA SER A 74 17.41 -12.00 -3.74
C SER A 74 18.14 -13.03 -2.89
N SER A 75 17.72 -14.29 -3.00
CA SER A 75 18.49 -15.47 -2.59
C SER A 75 17.95 -16.73 -3.27
N SER A 76 18.09 -16.82 -4.60
CA SER A 76 18.23 -18.12 -5.29
C SER A 76 18.86 -17.94 -6.67
N GLN A 77 20.19 -18.13 -6.68
CA GLN A 77 21.08 -18.54 -7.76
C GLN A 77 21.59 -17.52 -8.79
#